data_AF-A0A316X0J8-F1
#
_entry.id   AF-A0A316X0J8-F1
#
_cell.length_a   1.000
_cell.length_b   1.000
_cell.length_c   1.000
_cell.angle_alpha   90.00
_cell.angle_beta   90.00
_cell.angle_gamma   90.00
#
_symmetry.space_group_name_H-M   'P 1'
#
loop_
_entity.id
_entity.type
_entity.pdbx_description
1 polymer ?
#
loop_
_entity_poly.entity_id
_entity_poly.type
_entity_poly.pdbx_seq_one_letter_code
_entity_poly.pdbx_strand_id
1 'polypeptide(L)'
;MKYIIHLFIILLLMQSCQSKEMRINFKTIEINIPGTMGSSLKHNSKYYCYFETVDKKNSSAPFTDFYILNESGKITSKIPLPSTNSTDYDLYIRNDSILTTADRSNLTFYLDENNKKWIKIPNATDEIYKDKKYTVFVNNRGFCCNKTWFQDNATGQQYEINAENPEVNKLNNIYYLTTKESVLKINDPKSLKLMKPFDHYQPTPNTLIESEIEYSNNFSNANNFAIITSFVINNQLYHLYSSDNSMKIGVVKNKSLLNVQEFKSDIFPYRSISDNRNYIADNSYKTVPFTTKDPNFFGIIEIDKNQFNVITFKNLYREPIHGESKIKAWTEKNFEYFYSSFNTLSIDQIDRIEQKENALAITPENNNDIQELSKEQRAYKKSERKYLHLLTRYDYTADDKSVEKIQFQWGFPFSIPSRDNEKKDPNKLLLLNSKSIFMKKYNWLLSFLEQQLGTPVSEEPSYAKWETKTQTVELSYSEREATLTLLKK
;
A
#
# COMPACT_ATOMS: atom_id res chain seq x y z
N MET A 1 22.26 58.82 26.93
CA MET A 1 22.73 57.46 26.61
C MET A 1 21.91 56.33 27.23
N LYS A 2 21.53 56.35 28.52
CA LYS A 2 20.74 55.26 29.16
C LYS A 2 19.42 54.91 28.42
N TYR A 3 18.68 55.92 27.96
CA TYR A 3 17.40 55.70 27.27
C TYR A 3 17.54 55.13 25.84
N ILE A 4 18.65 55.40 25.16
CA ILE A 4 18.91 54.88 23.81
C ILE A 4 19.24 53.39 23.86
N ILE A 5 20.00 52.96 24.89
CA ILE A 5 20.33 51.54 25.11
C ILE A 5 19.06 50.73 25.46
N HIS A 6 18.14 51.28 26.27
CA HIS A 6 16.86 50.62 26.56
C HIS A 6 15.97 50.51 25.32
N LEU A 7 15.91 51.55 24.46
CA LEU A 7 15.15 51.48 23.22
C LEU A 7 15.72 50.42 22.25
N PHE A 8 17.05 50.30 22.18
CA PHE A 8 17.73 49.31 21.32
C PHE A 8 17.55 47.87 21.83
N ILE A 9 17.56 47.66 23.15
CA ILE A 9 17.27 46.34 23.76
C ILE A 9 15.80 45.95 23.53
N ILE A 10 14.86 46.90 23.64
CA ILE A 10 13.44 46.65 23.33
C ILE A 10 13.25 46.35 21.83
N LEU A 11 13.95 47.05 20.93
CA LEU A 11 13.90 46.77 19.49
C LEU A 11 14.49 45.39 19.14
N LEU A 12 15.59 44.98 19.77
CA LEU A 12 16.21 43.66 19.63
C LEU A 12 15.31 42.54 20.19
N LEU A 13 14.63 42.79 21.31
CA LEU A 13 13.65 41.84 21.88
C LEU A 13 12.38 41.74 21.03
N MET A 14 11.92 42.83 20.41
CA MET A 14 10.79 42.86 19.48
C MET A 14 11.12 42.14 18.15
N GLN A 15 12.38 42.20 17.67
CA GLN A 15 12.81 41.44 16.50
C GLN A 15 12.97 39.94 16.77
N SER A 16 13.19 39.52 18.02
CA SER A 16 13.26 38.10 18.40
C SER A 16 11.90 37.38 18.47
N CYS A 17 10.79 38.09 18.21
CA CYS A 17 9.44 37.56 18.27
C CYS A 17 8.78 37.39 16.89
N GLN A 18 9.56 37.35 15.80
CA GLN A 18 9.11 36.69 14.59
C GLN A 18 9.05 35.19 14.89
N SER A 19 7.84 34.64 15.00
CA SER A 19 7.66 33.19 14.94
C SER A 19 8.46 32.69 13.74
N LYS A 20 9.36 31.74 13.93
CA LYS A 20 9.99 31.05 12.80
C LYS A 20 8.86 30.38 12.03
N GLU A 21 8.41 31.04 10.99
CA GLU A 21 7.32 30.62 10.13
C GLU A 21 7.60 29.21 9.63
N MET A 22 6.57 28.36 9.61
CA MET A 22 6.69 27.03 9.01
C MET A 22 7.01 27.21 7.54
N ARG A 23 8.09 26.59 7.07
CA ARG A 23 8.53 26.70 5.68
C ARG A 23 7.96 25.53 4.91
N ILE A 24 7.02 25.81 4.01
CA ILE A 24 6.36 24.80 3.20
C ILE A 24 6.85 24.91 1.76
N ASN A 25 7.49 23.86 1.28
CA ASN A 25 7.95 23.75 -0.10
C ASN A 25 7.12 22.68 -0.83
N PHE A 26 6.80 22.94 -2.08
CA PHE A 26 6.11 21.99 -2.95
C PHE A 26 7.03 21.56 -4.08
N LYS A 27 7.10 20.26 -4.34
CA LYS A 27 7.88 19.69 -5.45
C LYS A 27 7.01 18.66 -6.17
N THR A 28 6.96 18.73 -7.50
CA THR A 28 6.36 17.67 -8.32
C THR A 28 7.44 16.88 -9.03
N ILE A 29 7.30 15.56 -9.04
CA ILE A 29 8.21 14.61 -9.68
C ILE A 29 7.37 13.75 -10.63
N GLU A 30 7.79 13.62 -11.88
CA GLU A 30 7.13 12.72 -12.82
C GLU A 30 7.72 11.31 -12.70
N ILE A 31 6.83 10.32 -12.62
CA ILE A 31 7.17 8.90 -12.60
C ILE A 31 6.33 8.15 -13.63
N ASN A 32 6.75 6.95 -14.00
CA ASN A 32 6.03 6.10 -14.93
C ASN A 32 6.07 4.65 -14.42
N ILE A 33 5.24 4.36 -13.41
CA ILE A 33 5.24 3.08 -12.70
C ILE A 33 3.81 2.51 -12.74
N PRO A 34 3.62 1.23 -13.11
CA PRO A 34 2.31 0.61 -13.05
C PRO A 34 1.71 0.65 -11.63
N GLY A 35 0.43 1.01 -11.54
CA GLY A 35 -0.34 0.94 -10.30
C GLY A 35 -0.47 2.25 -9.51
N THR A 36 -1.03 2.13 -8.32
CA THR A 36 -1.18 3.20 -7.33
C THR A 36 -0.14 3.02 -6.23
N MET A 37 0.41 4.12 -5.72
CA MET A 37 1.38 4.04 -4.62
C MET A 37 0.68 3.59 -3.33
N GLY A 38 1.24 2.54 -2.71
CA GLY A 38 0.88 2.08 -1.38
C GLY A 38 1.77 2.73 -0.31
N SER A 39 2.22 1.95 0.67
CA SER A 39 3.16 2.42 1.69
C SER A 39 4.44 2.97 1.07
N SER A 40 4.88 4.14 1.55
CA SER A 40 6.04 4.82 1.00
C SER A 40 6.72 5.72 2.02
N LEU A 41 8.03 5.89 1.87
CA LEU A 41 8.83 6.80 2.69
C LEU A 41 10.02 7.37 1.92
N LYS A 42 10.62 8.41 2.50
CA LYS A 42 11.87 9.01 2.03
C LYS A 42 12.95 8.81 3.10
N HIS A 43 14.10 8.27 2.70
CA HIS A 43 15.26 8.12 3.57
C HIS A 43 16.54 8.30 2.74
N ASN A 44 17.56 8.96 3.29
CA ASN A 44 18.86 9.14 2.63
C ASN A 44 18.76 9.57 1.15
N SER A 45 17.92 10.58 0.87
CA SER A 45 17.74 11.15 -0.48
C SER A 45 17.17 10.16 -1.53
N LYS A 46 16.51 9.09 -1.08
CA LYS A 46 15.82 8.12 -1.93
C LYS A 46 14.37 7.98 -1.49
N TYR A 47 13.53 7.57 -2.44
CA TYR A 47 12.15 7.18 -2.18
C TYR A 47 12.03 5.67 -2.24
N TYR A 48 11.31 5.11 -1.28
CA TYR A 48 11.05 3.68 -1.17
C TYR A 48 9.55 3.52 -1.19
N CYS A 49 9.03 2.83 -2.20
CA CYS A 49 7.62 2.87 -2.52
C CYS A 49 7.11 1.50 -2.92
N TYR A 50 6.03 1.06 -2.28
CA TYR A 50 5.18 0.00 -2.80
C TYR A 50 4.23 0.57 -3.86
N PHE A 51 3.97 -0.21 -4.91
CA PHE A 51 3.00 0.08 -5.95
C PHE A 51 2.05 -1.10 -6.12
N GLU A 52 0.76 -0.82 -6.04
CA GLU A 52 -0.30 -1.81 -6.11
C GLU A 52 -0.99 -1.74 -7.47
N THR A 53 -1.07 -2.87 -8.16
CA THR A 53 -1.91 -3.06 -9.33
C THR A 53 -3.05 -4.00 -8.97
N VAL A 54 -4.28 -3.54 -9.16
CA VAL A 54 -5.46 -4.31 -8.77
C VAL A 54 -5.97 -5.12 -9.97
N ASP A 55 -6.05 -6.44 -9.82
CA ASP A 55 -6.88 -7.31 -10.67
C ASP A 55 -7.86 -8.10 -9.79
N LYS A 56 -8.97 -7.47 -9.41
CA LYS A 56 -9.97 -8.05 -8.49
C LYS A 56 -10.66 -9.32 -9.02
N LYS A 57 -10.39 -9.74 -10.25
CA LYS A 57 -11.02 -10.94 -10.81
C LYS A 57 -10.47 -12.23 -10.20
N ASN A 58 -9.19 -12.24 -9.81
CA ASN A 58 -8.49 -13.48 -9.45
C ASN A 58 -7.82 -13.43 -8.08
N SER A 59 -7.68 -12.24 -7.52
CA SER A 59 -7.19 -12.04 -6.18
C SER A 59 -8.02 -10.94 -5.53
N SER A 60 -8.48 -11.17 -4.31
CA SER A 60 -9.01 -10.09 -3.46
C SER A 60 -7.92 -9.10 -3.05
N ALA A 61 -6.65 -9.49 -3.25
CA ALA A 61 -5.46 -8.78 -2.85
C ALA A 61 -4.72 -8.17 -4.07
N PRO A 62 -4.22 -6.93 -3.98
CA PRO A 62 -3.47 -6.28 -5.07
C PRO A 62 -2.15 -7.01 -5.39
N PHE A 63 -1.68 -6.89 -6.63
CA PHE A 63 -0.29 -7.24 -6.95
C PHE A 63 0.60 -6.07 -6.55
N THR A 64 1.53 -6.33 -5.65
CA THR A 64 2.38 -5.30 -5.07
C THR A 64 3.80 -5.44 -5.62
N ASP A 65 4.37 -4.34 -6.08
CA ASP A 65 5.78 -4.23 -6.46
C ASP A 65 6.48 -3.26 -5.50
N PHE A 66 7.77 -3.47 -5.23
CA PHE A 66 8.59 -2.53 -4.47
C PHE A 66 9.68 -1.89 -5.34
N TYR A 67 9.74 -0.56 -5.30
CA TYR A 67 10.70 0.24 -6.05
C TYR A 67 11.51 1.16 -5.14
N ILE A 68 12.79 1.33 -5.48
CA ILE A 68 13.65 2.40 -4.97
C ILE A 68 13.80 3.43 -6.09
N LEU A 69 13.47 4.69 -5.80
CA LEU A 69 13.60 5.83 -6.70
C LEU A 69 14.65 6.82 -6.17
N ASN A 70 15.37 7.48 -7.07
CA ASN A 70 16.22 8.62 -6.70
C ASN A 70 15.40 9.91 -6.53
N GLU A 71 16.04 11.03 -6.14
CA GLU A 71 15.38 12.33 -5.96
C GLU A 71 14.66 12.91 -7.19
N SER A 72 14.98 12.39 -8.39
CA SER A 72 14.34 12.77 -9.65
C SER A 72 13.16 11.86 -10.04
N GLY A 73 12.86 10.82 -9.25
CA GLY A 73 11.80 9.85 -9.53
C GLY A 73 12.22 8.70 -10.46
N LYS A 74 13.50 8.63 -10.85
CA LYS A 74 14.02 7.52 -11.67
C LYS A 74 14.15 6.27 -10.81
N ILE A 75 13.62 5.14 -11.30
CA ILE A 75 13.78 3.82 -10.70
C ILE A 75 15.27 3.45 -10.71
N THR A 76 15.85 3.24 -9.52
CA THR A 76 17.22 2.74 -9.36
C THR A 76 17.24 1.24 -9.11
N SER A 77 16.21 0.70 -8.47
CA SER A 77 16.04 -0.74 -8.21
C SER A 77 14.56 -1.12 -8.16
N LYS A 78 14.23 -2.32 -8.65
CA LYS A 78 13.03 -3.08 -8.30
C LYS A 78 13.50 -4.26 -7.43
N ILE A 79 12.88 -4.46 -6.27
CA ILE A 79 13.27 -5.50 -5.32
C ILE A 79 12.09 -6.46 -5.14
N PRO A 80 12.30 -7.78 -5.28
CA PRO A 80 11.25 -8.77 -5.01
C PRO A 80 10.68 -8.58 -3.60
N LEU A 81 9.41 -8.89 -3.41
CA LEU A 81 8.76 -8.78 -2.12
C LEU A 81 9.33 -9.79 -1.12
N PRO A 82 9.18 -9.53 0.20
CA PRO A 82 9.44 -10.56 1.20
C PRO A 82 8.50 -11.76 0.98
N SER A 83 8.99 -12.98 1.21
CA SER A 83 8.16 -14.20 1.13
C SER A 83 7.15 -14.25 2.28
N THR A 84 5.95 -13.70 2.06
CA THR A 84 4.82 -13.72 3.02
C THR A 84 3.47 -13.86 2.29
N ASN A 85 2.45 -14.37 2.98
CA ASN A 85 1.12 -14.58 2.39
C ASN A 85 0.25 -13.31 2.38
N SER A 86 0.88 -12.14 2.48
CA SER A 86 0.21 -10.84 2.45
C SER A 86 0.73 -10.01 1.29
N THR A 87 -0.16 -9.18 0.75
CA THR A 87 0.11 -8.19 -0.30
C THR A 87 0.20 -6.78 0.26
N ASP A 88 -0.15 -6.62 1.53
CA ASP A 88 -0.25 -5.34 2.20
C ASP A 88 1.00 -5.23 3.07
N TYR A 89 1.89 -4.31 2.71
CA TYR A 89 3.16 -4.12 3.38
C TYR A 89 3.24 -2.73 4.00
N ASP A 90 3.68 -2.68 5.25
CA ASP A 90 4.12 -1.42 5.85
C ASP A 90 5.56 -1.15 5.50
N LEU A 91 5.94 0.12 5.55
CA LEU A 91 7.30 0.54 5.31
C LEU A 91 7.71 1.55 6.36
N TYR A 92 8.85 1.31 7.01
CA TYR A 92 9.31 2.17 8.09
C TYR A 92 10.82 2.22 8.26
N ILE A 93 11.32 3.24 8.95
CA ILE A 93 12.74 3.41 9.28
C ILE A 93 12.95 3.10 10.77
N ARG A 94 13.99 2.32 11.07
CA ARG A 94 14.48 2.12 12.45
C ARG A 94 16.00 1.89 12.42
N ASN A 95 16.73 2.59 13.30
CA ASN A 95 18.20 2.49 13.37
C ASN A 95 18.86 2.63 11.98
N ASP A 96 18.46 3.65 11.21
CA ASP A 96 18.89 3.91 9.83
C ASP A 96 18.70 2.74 8.83
N SER A 97 17.86 1.77 9.21
CA SER A 97 17.50 0.64 8.36
C SER A 97 16.04 0.76 7.93
N ILE A 98 15.77 0.35 6.70
CA ILE A 98 14.41 0.29 6.16
C ILE A 98 13.83 -1.07 6.46
N LEU A 99 12.66 -1.07 7.06
CA LEU A 99 11.96 -2.24 7.53
C LEU A 99 10.60 -2.34 6.85
N THR A 100 10.15 -3.56 6.64
CA THR A 100 8.78 -3.86 6.26
C THR A 100 8.19 -4.95 7.15
N THR A 101 6.89 -4.84 7.39
CA THR A 101 6.08 -5.89 7.99
C THR A 101 4.91 -6.13 7.04
N ALA A 102 4.58 -7.38 6.78
CA ALA A 102 3.37 -7.71 6.04
C ALA A 102 2.16 -7.64 7.00
N ASP A 103 1.02 -7.12 6.54
CA ASP A 103 -0.19 -6.99 7.36
C ASP A 103 -0.54 -8.34 7.99
N ARG A 104 -0.94 -8.31 9.27
CA ARG A 104 -1.26 -9.49 10.11
C ARG A 104 -0.15 -10.53 10.27
N SER A 105 1.01 -10.31 9.66
CA SER A 105 2.18 -11.15 9.84
C SER A 105 2.97 -10.71 11.06
N ASN A 106 3.45 -11.69 11.81
CA ASN A 106 4.46 -11.44 12.83
C ASN A 106 5.83 -11.17 12.20
N LEU A 107 6.02 -11.38 10.89
CA LEU A 107 7.33 -11.32 10.26
C LEU A 107 7.74 -9.88 9.93
N THR A 108 8.95 -9.53 10.38
CA THR A 108 9.63 -8.29 9.99
C THR A 108 10.83 -8.60 9.11
N PHE A 109 11.09 -7.73 8.14
CA PHE A 109 12.24 -7.82 7.26
C PHE A 109 12.94 -6.48 7.21
N TYR A 110 14.27 -6.49 7.13
CA TYR A 110 15.04 -5.30 6.75
C TYR A 110 15.49 -5.37 5.31
N LEU A 111 15.66 -4.20 4.71
CA LEU A 111 16.14 -4.06 3.35
C LEU A 111 17.67 -4.07 3.33
N ASP A 112 18.26 -5.10 2.73
CA ASP A 112 19.65 -5.07 2.31
C ASP A 112 19.74 -4.46 0.92
N GLU A 113 19.96 -3.15 0.88
CA GLU A 113 20.04 -2.39 -0.37
C GLU A 113 21.19 -2.86 -1.29
N ASN A 114 22.31 -3.32 -0.70
CA ASN A 114 23.49 -3.75 -1.48
C ASN A 114 23.19 -5.05 -2.22
N ASN A 115 22.55 -6.00 -1.54
CA ASN A 115 22.17 -7.30 -2.13
C ASN A 115 20.77 -7.29 -2.76
N LYS A 116 20.07 -6.15 -2.72
CA LYS A 116 18.73 -5.95 -3.29
C LYS A 116 17.72 -7.02 -2.84
N LYS A 117 17.65 -7.27 -1.54
CA LYS A 117 16.77 -8.30 -0.97
C LYS A 117 16.27 -7.92 0.43
N TRP A 118 15.13 -8.50 0.80
CA TRP A 118 14.61 -8.45 2.16
C TRP A 118 15.20 -9.58 3.00
N ILE A 119 15.69 -9.25 4.19
CA ILE A 119 16.26 -10.22 5.12
C ILE A 119 15.35 -10.29 6.34
N LYS A 120 14.80 -11.49 6.57
CA LYS A 120 13.94 -11.78 7.71
C LYS A 120 14.72 -11.61 9.00
N ILE A 121 14.11 -10.92 9.96
CA ILE A 121 14.64 -10.75 11.31
C ILE A 121 13.60 -11.20 12.34
N PRO A 122 14.03 -11.52 13.58
CA PRO A 122 13.10 -11.58 14.71
C PRO A 122 12.27 -10.29 14.75
N ASN A 123 10.98 -10.42 15.03
CA ASN A 123 9.99 -9.35 14.93
C ASN A 123 10.56 -8.03 15.48
N ALA A 124 10.36 -6.93 14.75
CA ALA A 124 10.61 -5.61 15.31
C ALA A 124 9.82 -5.48 16.62
N THR A 125 10.49 -4.98 17.65
CA THR A 125 9.84 -4.79 18.96
C THR A 125 8.64 -3.88 18.80
N ASP A 126 7.61 -4.11 19.63
CA ASP A 126 6.41 -3.28 19.75
C ASP A 126 6.71 -1.87 20.32
N GLU A 127 7.99 -1.47 20.38
CA GLU A 127 8.47 -0.19 20.92
C GLU A 127 8.15 0.94 19.94
N ILE A 128 7.47 1.98 20.43
CA ILE A 128 7.08 3.16 19.65
C ILE A 128 7.75 4.45 20.13
N TYR A 129 8.39 4.43 21.29
CA TYR A 129 9.16 5.56 21.82
C TYR A 129 10.09 5.09 22.93
N LYS A 130 11.26 5.73 23.05
CA LYS A 130 12.20 5.46 24.13
C LYS A 130 12.94 6.71 24.56
N ASP A 131 13.01 6.92 25.87
CA ASP A 131 13.94 7.89 26.46
C ASP A 131 14.67 7.28 27.66
N LYS A 132 15.36 8.13 28.43
CA LYS A 132 16.14 7.69 29.59
C LYS A 132 15.28 7.01 30.67
N LYS A 133 14.06 7.47 30.91
CA LYS A 133 13.20 7.01 32.01
C LYS A 133 12.23 5.90 31.58
N TYR A 134 11.66 6.02 30.38
CA TYR A 134 10.63 5.09 29.93
C TYR A 134 10.84 4.59 28.51
N THR A 135 10.36 3.38 28.27
CA THR A 135 10.14 2.82 26.94
C THR A 135 8.63 2.65 26.75
N VAL A 136 8.08 3.09 25.63
CA VAL A 136 6.65 3.00 25.31
C VAL A 136 6.45 1.96 24.24
N PHE A 137 5.44 1.13 24.42
CA PHE A 137 5.12 0.04 23.52
C PHE A 137 3.65 0.08 23.09
N VAL A 138 3.35 -0.53 21.94
CA VAL A 138 2.00 -0.75 21.43
C VAL A 138 1.78 -2.19 21.01
N ASN A 139 0.71 -2.82 21.48
CA ASN A 139 0.30 -4.13 20.99
C ASN A 139 -0.75 -3.93 19.91
N ASN A 140 -0.38 -4.20 18.66
CA ASN A 140 -1.28 -4.16 17.51
C ASN A 140 -1.61 -5.56 16.95
N ARG A 141 -1.42 -6.62 17.74
CA ARG A 141 -1.42 -8.02 17.27
C ARG A 141 -2.81 -8.68 17.29
N GLY A 142 -3.90 -7.94 17.50
CA GLY A 142 -5.25 -8.51 17.60
C GLY A 142 -6.40 -7.56 17.23
N PHE A 143 -7.52 -8.14 16.82
CA PHE A 143 -8.68 -7.46 16.20
C PHE A 143 -9.49 -6.54 17.14
N CYS A 144 -9.21 -6.51 18.44
CA CYS A 144 -10.11 -5.84 19.40
C CYS A 144 -9.48 -5.17 20.63
N CYS A 145 -8.15 -5.08 20.75
CA CYS A 145 -7.52 -4.60 21.99
C CYS A 145 -6.16 -3.92 21.77
N ASN A 146 -6.09 -2.89 20.92
CA ASN A 146 -4.86 -2.12 20.78
C ASN A 146 -4.53 -1.43 22.11
N LYS A 147 -3.42 -1.81 22.74
CA LYS A 147 -2.98 -1.27 24.04
C LYS A 147 -1.65 -0.56 23.90
N THR A 148 -1.52 0.56 24.58
CA THR A 148 -0.24 1.27 24.76
C THR A 148 0.18 1.16 26.22
N TRP A 149 1.46 0.93 26.49
CA TRP A 149 1.98 0.95 27.85
C TRP A 149 3.37 1.58 27.94
N PHE A 150 3.66 2.14 29.11
CA PHE A 150 4.97 2.65 29.48
C PHE A 150 5.66 1.61 30.35
N GLN A 151 6.93 1.33 30.09
CA GLN A 151 7.80 0.56 30.95
C GLN A 151 8.83 1.50 31.59
N ASP A 152 8.89 1.54 32.92
CA ASP A 152 9.96 2.21 33.65
C ASP A 152 11.28 1.45 33.42
N ASN A 153 12.28 2.13 32.87
CA ASN A 153 13.55 1.51 32.51
C ASN A 153 14.39 1.12 33.73
N ALA A 154 14.15 1.72 34.90
CA ALA A 154 14.87 1.42 36.13
C ALA A 154 14.24 0.26 36.91
N THR A 155 12.91 0.17 36.95
CA THR A 155 12.20 -0.85 37.74
C THR A 155 11.64 -2.00 36.93
N GLY A 156 11.50 -1.83 35.61
CA GLY A 156 10.81 -2.78 34.73
C GLY A 156 9.28 -2.77 34.88
N GLN A 157 8.71 -1.94 35.77
CA GLN A 157 7.28 -1.86 35.97
C GLN A 157 6.58 -1.26 34.74
N GLN A 158 5.42 -1.81 34.41
CA GLN A 158 4.64 -1.42 33.23
C GLN A 158 3.33 -0.75 33.64
N TYR A 159 2.95 0.32 32.94
CA TYR A 159 1.77 1.12 33.22
C TYR A 159 0.95 1.29 31.94
N GLU A 160 -0.31 0.88 31.97
CA GLU A 160 -1.18 0.80 30.78
C GLU A 160 -2.00 2.07 30.55
N ILE A 161 -2.26 2.38 29.28
CA ILE A 161 -3.18 3.44 28.87
C ILE A 161 -3.99 2.99 27.65
N ASN A 162 -5.26 3.41 27.61
CA ASN A 162 -6.11 3.22 26.44
C ASN A 162 -5.82 4.31 25.39
N ALA A 163 -4.82 4.05 24.55
CA ALA A 163 -4.50 4.87 23.39
C ALA A 163 -4.16 3.94 22.22
N GLU A 164 -4.96 3.99 21.16
CA GLU A 164 -4.76 3.16 19.98
C GLU A 164 -3.72 3.82 19.05
N ASN A 165 -2.62 3.12 18.81
CA ASN A 165 -1.56 3.49 17.86
C ASN A 165 -1.08 4.96 17.98
N PRO A 166 -0.76 5.46 19.19
CA PRO A 166 -0.46 6.87 19.38
C PRO A 166 0.91 7.24 18.80
N GLU A 167 1.02 8.49 18.38
CA GLU A 167 2.30 9.20 18.23
C GLU A 167 2.74 9.73 19.61
N VAL A 168 3.97 9.46 20.03
CA VAL A 168 4.48 9.87 21.35
C VAL A 168 5.45 11.05 21.22
N ASN A 169 5.12 12.17 21.85
CA ASN A 169 5.99 13.34 21.96
C ASN A 169 6.27 13.65 23.43
N LYS A 170 7.46 14.19 23.72
CA LYS A 170 7.84 14.62 25.07
C LYS A 170 8.24 16.08 25.08
N LEU A 171 7.60 16.87 25.94
CA LEU A 171 7.83 18.31 26.09
C LEU A 171 7.93 18.64 27.57
N ASN A 172 9.02 19.30 27.99
CA ASN A 172 9.22 19.71 29.38
C ASN A 172 8.97 18.56 30.41
N ASN A 173 9.45 17.35 30.10
CA ASN A 173 9.21 16.10 30.86
C ASN A 173 7.77 15.55 30.89
N ILE A 174 6.84 16.16 30.16
CA ILE A 174 5.46 15.70 30.01
C ILE A 174 5.35 14.88 28.71
N TYR A 175 4.64 13.76 28.77
CA TYR A 175 4.36 12.92 27.60
C TYR A 175 3.01 13.31 26.98
N TYR A 176 3.00 13.37 25.65
CA TYR A 176 1.82 13.60 24.84
C TYR A 176 1.61 12.42 23.90
N LEU A 177 0.46 11.75 24.03
CA LEU A 177 0.05 10.65 23.17
C LEU A 177 -1.02 11.16 22.22
N THR A 178 -0.70 11.25 20.92
CA THR A 178 -1.66 11.68 19.90
C THR A 178 -2.20 10.48 19.13
N THR A 179 -3.49 10.22 19.25
CA THR A 179 -4.22 9.24 18.44
C THR A 179 -4.89 9.94 17.24
N LYS A 180 -5.64 9.21 16.42
CA LYS A 180 -6.42 9.79 15.32
C LYS A 180 -7.45 10.83 15.78
N GLU A 181 -7.93 10.73 17.02
CA GLU A 181 -9.08 11.50 17.51
C GLU A 181 -8.77 12.33 18.75
N SER A 182 -7.64 12.07 19.43
CA SER A 182 -7.34 12.67 20.73
C SER A 182 -5.87 12.97 20.94
N VAL A 183 -5.61 13.93 21.83
CA VAL A 183 -4.30 14.22 22.39
C VAL A 183 -4.40 14.04 23.90
N LEU A 184 -3.67 13.06 24.42
CA LEU A 184 -3.61 12.73 25.84
C LEU A 184 -2.31 13.28 26.42
N LYS A 185 -2.39 13.83 27.64
CA LYS A 185 -1.25 14.33 28.38
C LYS A 185 -1.03 13.54 29.65
N ILE A 186 0.23 13.19 29.86
CA ILE A 186 0.67 12.32 30.95
C ILE A 186 1.87 13.00 31.62
N ASN A 187 1.63 13.55 32.80
CA ASN A 187 2.66 14.23 33.59
C ASN A 187 3.66 13.22 34.17
N ASP A 188 3.18 12.08 34.66
CA ASP A 188 3.99 10.99 35.18
C ASP A 188 3.36 9.65 34.79
N PRO A 189 4.03 8.80 34.00
CA PRO A 189 3.51 7.47 33.67
C PRO A 189 3.22 6.58 34.88
N LYS A 190 3.81 6.84 36.06
CA LYS A 190 3.51 6.09 37.30
C LYS A 190 2.12 6.36 37.86
N SER A 191 1.49 7.45 37.44
CA SER A 191 0.10 7.74 37.81
C SER A 191 -0.91 6.96 36.98
N LEU A 192 -0.46 6.19 35.98
CA LEU A 192 -1.32 5.32 35.19
C LEU A 192 -1.48 3.96 35.90
N LYS A 193 -2.50 3.21 35.48
CA LYS A 193 -2.78 1.88 36.01
C LYS A 193 -1.58 0.93 35.81
N LEU A 194 -1.07 0.39 36.91
CA LEU A 194 -0.05 -0.65 36.88
C LEU A 194 -0.58 -1.89 36.15
N MET A 195 0.17 -2.35 35.15
CA MET A 195 -0.17 -3.52 34.37
C MET A 195 0.05 -4.78 35.22
N LYS A 196 -0.96 -5.63 35.31
CA LYS A 196 -0.83 -6.94 35.96
C LYS A 196 -0.09 -7.90 34.99
N PRO A 197 0.67 -8.90 35.51
CA PRO A 197 1.23 -9.96 34.68
C PRO A 197 0.14 -10.56 33.78
N PHE A 198 0.45 -10.77 32.51
CA PHE A 198 -0.50 -11.15 31.47
C PHE A 198 -1.26 -12.45 31.81
N ASP A 199 -2.48 -12.32 32.31
CA ASP A 199 -3.58 -13.24 32.03
C ASP A 199 -4.60 -12.46 31.20
N HIS A 200 -5.08 -13.07 30.11
CA HIS A 200 -5.97 -12.49 29.11
C HIS A 200 -7.00 -11.49 29.68
N TYR A 201 -6.78 -10.19 29.47
CA TYR A 201 -7.67 -9.14 29.98
C TYR A 201 -8.30 -8.31 28.86
N GLN A 202 -9.63 -8.47 28.73
CA GLN A 202 -10.56 -7.59 28.01
C GLN A 202 -10.56 -6.20 28.68
N PRO A 203 -10.36 -5.09 27.95
CA PRO A 203 -10.36 -3.76 28.55
C PRO A 203 -11.72 -3.44 29.19
N THR A 204 -11.69 -2.97 30.43
CA THR A 204 -12.87 -2.35 31.05
C THR A 204 -12.89 -0.85 30.70
N PRO A 205 -14.08 -0.24 30.53
CA PRO A 205 -14.24 1.19 30.20
C PRO A 205 -13.54 2.18 31.14
N ASN A 206 -13.14 1.74 32.34
CA ASN A 206 -12.60 2.56 33.41
C ASN A 206 -11.09 2.83 33.32
N THR A 207 -10.41 2.53 32.22
CA THR A 207 -8.96 2.78 32.05
C THR A 207 -8.62 4.24 31.68
N LEU A 208 -9.63 5.07 31.39
CA LEU A 208 -9.45 6.51 31.07
C LEU A 208 -9.29 7.42 32.31
N ILE A 209 -9.32 6.88 33.53
CA ILE A 209 -9.51 7.67 34.76
C ILE A 209 -8.29 8.54 35.13
N GLU A 210 -7.10 8.36 34.53
CA GLU A 210 -5.86 8.97 35.05
C GLU A 210 -4.99 9.73 34.02
N SER A 211 -5.45 9.91 32.77
CA SER A 211 -4.79 10.78 31.78
C SER A 211 -5.58 12.08 31.54
N GLU A 212 -4.89 13.22 31.44
CA GLU A 212 -5.54 14.48 31.10
C GLU A 212 -5.82 14.51 29.59
N ILE A 213 -7.10 14.55 29.21
CA ILE A 213 -7.52 14.76 27.81
C ILE A 213 -7.29 16.23 27.47
N GLU A 214 -6.19 16.51 26.77
CA GLU A 214 -5.88 17.84 26.24
C GLU A 214 -6.74 18.16 25.02
N TYR A 215 -7.10 17.16 24.23
CA TYR A 215 -8.06 17.30 23.14
C TYR A 215 -8.72 15.96 22.86
N SER A 216 -10.02 15.98 22.55
CA SER A 216 -10.73 14.82 22.02
C SER A 216 -11.79 15.29 21.05
N ASN A 217 -11.91 14.60 19.92
CA ASN A 217 -12.94 14.83 18.95
C ASN A 217 -13.96 13.67 18.94
N ASN A 218 -15.03 13.80 19.72
CA ASN A 218 -16.12 12.83 19.77
C ASN A 218 -17.09 13.03 18.59
N PHE A 219 -16.69 12.75 17.35
CA PHE A 219 -17.66 12.65 16.26
C PHE A 219 -18.03 11.20 16.00
N SER A 220 -19.19 10.81 16.50
CA SER A 220 -19.89 9.60 16.07
C SER A 220 -20.34 9.63 14.59
N ASN A 221 -20.17 10.75 13.87
CA ASN A 221 -20.73 10.98 12.53
C ASN A 221 -19.83 11.74 11.52
N ALA A 222 -18.56 12.06 11.82
CA ALA A 222 -17.71 12.82 10.89
C ALA A 222 -16.62 11.93 10.29
N ASN A 223 -16.92 11.29 9.15
CA ASN A 223 -15.96 10.50 8.35
C ASN A 223 -14.78 11.32 7.77
N ASN A 224 -14.62 12.60 8.13
CA ASN A 224 -13.71 13.54 7.46
C ASN A 224 -12.68 14.19 8.40
N PHE A 225 -12.56 13.75 9.66
CA PHE A 225 -11.53 14.24 10.60
C PHE A 225 -10.57 13.14 11.04
N ALA A 226 -9.27 13.44 11.03
CA ALA A 226 -8.26 12.61 11.69
C ALA A 226 -6.98 13.42 11.94
N ILE A 227 -6.39 13.28 13.13
CA ILE A 227 -4.99 13.69 13.35
C ILE A 227 -4.09 12.62 12.76
N ILE A 228 -3.22 13.01 11.82
CA ILE A 228 -2.36 12.09 11.08
C ILE A 228 -1.04 11.86 11.82
N THR A 229 -0.40 12.93 12.27
CA THR A 229 0.84 12.87 13.07
C THR A 229 0.99 14.13 13.91
N SER A 230 1.92 14.09 14.87
CA SER A 230 2.27 15.20 15.74
C SER A 230 3.79 15.40 15.78
N PHE A 231 4.21 16.66 15.89
CA PHE A 231 5.62 17.04 15.87
C PHE A 231 5.88 18.25 16.76
N VAL A 232 7.12 18.38 17.21
CA VAL A 232 7.56 19.46 18.10
C VAL A 232 8.39 20.47 17.32
N ILE A 233 7.98 21.74 17.38
CA ILE A 233 8.76 22.88 16.86
C ILE A 233 8.89 23.90 17.98
N ASN A 234 10.13 24.31 18.29
CA ASN A 234 10.42 25.34 19.31
C ASN A 234 9.68 25.12 20.64
N ASN A 235 9.68 23.89 21.15
CA ASN A 235 9.01 23.48 22.40
C ASN A 235 7.48 23.60 22.40
N GLN A 236 6.86 23.64 21.21
CA GLN A 236 5.41 23.61 21.04
C GLN A 236 5.00 22.37 20.24
N LEU A 237 3.93 21.70 20.69
CA LEU A 237 3.33 20.56 19.99
C LEU A 237 2.39 21.04 18.89
N TYR A 238 2.60 20.53 17.70
CA TYR A 238 1.76 20.76 16.53
C TYR A 238 1.22 19.43 16.00
N HIS A 239 0.10 19.51 15.29
CA HIS A 239 -0.61 18.36 14.76
C HIS A 239 -0.87 18.57 13.28
N LEU A 240 -0.45 17.63 12.43
CA LEU A 240 -0.92 17.53 11.06
C LEU A 240 -2.24 16.77 11.10
N TYR A 241 -3.33 17.38 10.64
CA TYR A 241 -4.65 16.77 10.67
C TYR A 241 -5.40 17.02 9.37
N SER A 242 -6.35 16.13 9.08
CA SER A 242 -7.34 16.29 8.02
C SER A 242 -8.66 16.70 8.65
N SER A 243 -9.32 17.70 8.06
CA SER A 243 -10.70 18.09 8.36
C SER A 243 -11.36 18.56 7.08
N ASP A 244 -12.58 18.12 6.80
CA ASP A 244 -13.37 18.59 5.65
C ASP A 244 -12.63 18.44 4.31
N ASN A 245 -11.94 17.31 4.12
CA ASN A 245 -11.17 17.03 2.90
C ASN A 245 -10.03 18.02 2.65
N SER A 246 -9.50 18.65 3.70
CA SER A 246 -8.36 19.56 3.63
C SER A 246 -7.33 19.23 4.71
N MET A 247 -6.06 19.33 4.33
CA MET A 247 -4.93 19.17 5.24
C MET A 247 -4.66 20.47 5.99
N LYS A 248 -4.46 20.38 7.30
CA LYS A 248 -4.24 21.50 8.20
C LYS A 248 -3.13 21.17 9.20
N ILE A 249 -2.46 22.21 9.70
CA ILE A 249 -1.60 22.12 10.88
C ILE A 249 -2.23 22.95 11.99
N GLY A 250 -2.35 22.36 13.18
CA GLY A 250 -3.00 22.98 14.31
C GLY A 250 -2.26 22.77 15.61
N VAL A 251 -2.71 23.49 16.63
CA VAL A 251 -2.19 23.44 18.00
C VAL A 251 -3.35 23.28 18.97
N VAL A 252 -3.19 22.43 19.97
CA VAL A 252 -4.18 22.32 21.04
C VAL A 252 -4.00 23.48 22.02
N LYS A 253 -5.04 24.27 22.22
CA LYS A 253 -5.12 25.32 23.26
C LYS A 253 -6.51 25.31 23.87
N ASN A 254 -6.60 25.36 25.20
CA ASN A 254 -7.87 25.38 25.94
C ASN A 254 -8.84 24.27 25.46
N LYS A 255 -8.32 23.05 25.32
CA LYS A 255 -9.07 21.88 24.84
C LYS A 255 -9.61 21.96 23.41
N SER A 256 -9.15 22.92 22.62
CA SER A 256 -9.56 23.12 21.23
C SER A 256 -8.36 23.02 20.29
N LEU A 257 -8.54 22.34 19.16
CA LEU A 257 -7.54 22.29 18.09
C LEU A 257 -7.68 23.54 17.22
N LEU A 258 -6.77 24.49 17.39
CA LEU A 258 -6.76 25.75 16.63
C LEU A 258 -5.93 25.59 15.36
N ASN A 259 -6.51 25.93 14.22
CA ASN A 259 -5.81 25.96 12.94
C ASN A 259 -4.72 27.04 12.95
N VAL A 260 -3.51 26.66 12.54
CA VAL A 260 -2.36 27.56 12.38
C VAL A 260 -2.00 27.72 10.91
N GLN A 261 -2.19 26.68 10.10
CA GLN A 261 -1.89 26.67 8.68
C GLN A 261 -2.83 25.73 7.94
N GLU A 262 -3.35 26.19 6.81
CA GLU A 262 -4.19 25.40 5.91
C GLU A 262 -3.50 25.23 4.56
N PHE A 263 -3.60 24.02 3.99
CA PHE A 263 -3.03 23.71 2.69
C PHE A 263 -4.14 23.79 1.63
N LYS A 264 -3.96 24.64 0.62
CA LYS A 264 -4.92 24.86 -0.48
C LYS A 264 -4.88 23.75 -1.55
N SER A 265 -4.88 22.49 -1.14
CA SER A 265 -4.58 21.37 -2.05
C SER A 265 -5.48 20.17 -1.79
N ASP A 266 -5.82 19.44 -2.86
CA ASP A 266 -6.46 18.11 -2.83
C ASP A 266 -5.48 17.06 -2.28
N ILE A 267 -4.97 17.25 -1.06
CA ILE A 267 -4.00 16.37 -0.41
C ILE A 267 -4.68 15.72 0.79
N PHE A 268 -4.77 14.39 0.75
CA PHE A 268 -5.36 13.55 1.78
C PHE A 268 -4.26 12.73 2.43
N PRO A 269 -3.58 13.28 3.44
CA PRO A 269 -2.61 12.52 4.21
C PRO A 269 -3.33 11.39 4.94
N TYR A 270 -2.67 10.23 4.99
CA TYR A 270 -3.20 9.08 5.69
C TYR A 270 -2.10 8.42 6.50
N ARG A 271 -2.54 7.65 7.50
CA ARG A 271 -1.67 6.81 8.33
C ARG A 271 -2.27 5.41 8.30
N SER A 272 -1.50 4.44 7.80
CA SER A 272 -1.86 3.03 7.87
C SER A 272 -2.06 2.63 9.33
N ILE A 273 -2.94 1.67 9.59
CA ILE A 273 -3.23 1.18 10.95
C ILE A 273 -1.97 0.60 11.60
N SER A 274 -1.03 0.17 10.77
CA SER A 274 0.21 -0.50 11.12
C SER A 274 1.47 0.39 10.96
N ASP A 275 1.31 1.67 10.57
CA ASP A 275 2.37 2.68 10.53
C ASP A 275 2.91 3.08 11.92
N ASN A 276 2.44 2.47 13.00
CA ASN A 276 2.89 2.74 14.36
C ASN A 276 4.33 2.27 14.65
N ARG A 277 4.91 1.44 13.78
CA ARG A 277 6.31 0.96 13.88
C ARG A 277 7.33 1.93 13.24
N ASN A 278 6.86 3.02 12.61
CA ASN A 278 7.66 4.14 12.13
C ASN A 278 8.27 4.96 13.27
N TYR A 279 9.24 4.42 13.99
CA TYR A 279 9.98 5.21 14.98
C TYR A 279 11.43 5.45 14.59
N ILE A 280 11.69 6.70 14.19
CA ILE A 280 13.01 7.30 14.17
C ILE A 280 13.27 7.80 15.60
N ALA A 281 14.40 7.37 16.17
CA ALA A 281 14.77 7.63 17.56
C ALA A 281 14.86 9.13 17.93
N ASP A 282 14.89 10.01 16.91
CA ASP A 282 14.91 11.46 17.04
C ASP A 282 13.64 12.05 16.38
N ASN A 283 12.71 12.53 17.20
CA ASN A 283 11.34 12.93 16.84
C ASN A 283 11.23 14.10 15.83
N SER A 284 12.35 14.56 15.26
CA SER A 284 12.40 15.73 14.39
C SER A 284 12.14 15.45 12.91
N TYR A 285 12.38 14.22 12.44
CA TYR A 285 12.18 13.82 11.04
C TYR A 285 11.03 12.81 10.93
N LYS A 286 10.06 13.08 10.06
CA LYS A 286 8.93 12.19 9.77
C LYS A 286 8.55 12.24 8.30
N THR A 287 7.99 11.15 7.78
CA THR A 287 7.40 11.09 6.45
C THR A 287 5.97 10.63 6.53
N VAL A 288 5.06 11.33 5.85
CA VAL A 288 3.62 11.01 5.84
C VAL A 288 3.17 10.83 4.39
N PRO A 289 2.67 9.65 3.99
CA PRO A 289 2.14 9.45 2.66
C PRO A 289 0.79 10.19 2.49
N PHE A 290 0.49 10.57 1.26
CA PHE A 290 -0.79 11.19 0.92
C PHE A 290 -1.29 10.75 -0.46
N THR A 291 -2.62 10.78 -0.61
CA THR A 291 -3.30 10.64 -1.90
C THR A 291 -3.93 11.96 -2.32
N THR A 292 -4.38 12.04 -3.57
CA THR A 292 -5.20 13.15 -4.06
C THR A 292 -6.51 12.63 -4.67
N LYS A 293 -7.38 13.53 -5.14
CA LYS A 293 -8.58 13.14 -5.88
C LYS A 293 -8.24 12.46 -7.21
N ASP A 294 -7.13 12.86 -7.85
CA ASP A 294 -6.63 12.22 -9.05
C ASP A 294 -5.74 11.02 -8.65
N PRO A 295 -6.10 9.77 -9.02
CA PRO A 295 -5.32 8.59 -8.67
C PRO A 295 -3.91 8.57 -9.28
N ASN A 296 -3.60 9.45 -10.24
CA ASN A 296 -2.25 9.62 -10.78
C ASN A 296 -1.38 10.57 -9.97
N PHE A 297 -1.95 11.25 -8.96
CA PHE A 297 -1.23 12.17 -8.09
C PHE A 297 -1.31 11.65 -6.65
N PHE A 298 -0.14 11.41 -6.08
CA PHE A 298 0.06 10.93 -4.72
C PHE A 298 1.46 11.34 -4.26
N GLY A 299 1.80 11.20 -3.00
CA GLY A 299 3.10 11.70 -2.56
C GLY A 299 3.45 11.44 -1.10
N ILE A 300 4.52 12.11 -0.68
CA ILE A 300 5.07 12.05 0.66
C ILE A 300 5.26 13.47 1.18
N ILE A 301 4.86 13.71 2.41
CA ILE A 301 5.18 14.93 3.17
C ILE A 301 6.36 14.60 4.05
N GLU A 302 7.49 15.27 3.81
CA GLU A 302 8.65 15.24 4.69
C GLU A 302 8.53 16.37 5.70
N ILE A 303 8.59 16.02 6.99
CA ILE A 303 8.55 16.96 8.11
C ILE A 303 9.92 16.88 8.79
N ASP A 304 10.73 17.93 8.64
CA ASP A 304 11.99 18.09 9.37
C ASP A 304 11.96 19.40 10.15
N LYS A 305 11.74 19.30 11.47
CA LYS A 305 11.59 20.46 12.36
C LYS A 305 10.51 21.42 11.83
N ASN A 306 10.90 22.63 11.39
CA ASN A 306 9.99 23.64 10.85
C ASN A 306 9.93 23.65 9.31
N GLN A 307 10.51 22.66 8.64
CA GLN A 307 10.50 22.51 7.18
C GLN A 307 9.55 21.38 6.78
N PHE A 308 8.65 21.71 5.86
CA PHE A 308 7.68 20.79 5.26
C PHE A 308 7.96 20.73 3.77
N ASN A 309 8.38 19.57 3.28
CA ASN A 309 8.51 19.36 1.84
C ASN A 309 7.38 18.44 1.38
N VAL A 310 6.42 19.01 0.67
CA VAL A 310 5.32 18.28 0.03
C VAL A 310 5.81 17.81 -1.33
N ILE A 311 6.13 16.53 -1.43
CA ILE A 311 6.61 15.90 -2.68
C ILE A 311 5.45 15.15 -3.32
N THR A 312 4.99 15.64 -4.47
CA THR A 312 3.95 15.01 -5.29
C THR A 312 4.57 14.23 -6.43
N PHE A 313 4.25 12.95 -6.53
CA PHE A 313 4.49 12.14 -7.71
C PHE A 313 3.31 12.26 -8.68
N LYS A 314 3.62 12.63 -9.92
CA LYS A 314 2.69 12.58 -11.06
C LYS A 314 3.00 11.32 -11.85
N ASN A 315 2.17 10.30 -11.68
CA ASN A 315 2.31 9.04 -12.39
C ASN A 315 1.75 9.12 -13.80
N LEU A 316 2.65 9.15 -14.77
CA LEU A 316 2.34 9.21 -16.19
C LEU A 316 1.97 7.83 -16.77
N TYR A 317 2.03 6.77 -15.96
CA TYR A 317 1.74 5.44 -16.44
C TYR A 317 0.32 5.33 -17.00
N ARG A 318 0.23 4.74 -18.20
CA ARG A 318 -1.01 4.39 -18.86
C ARG A 318 -0.87 2.96 -19.33
N GLU A 319 -1.77 2.10 -18.88
CA GLU A 319 -1.78 0.70 -19.32
C GLU A 319 -1.99 0.67 -20.85
N PRO A 320 -1.13 0.00 -21.63
CA PRO A 320 -1.26 -0.05 -23.08
C PRO A 320 -2.57 -0.71 -23.51
N ILE A 321 -3.39 0.00 -24.28
CA ILE A 321 -4.58 -0.56 -24.93
C ILE A 321 -4.16 -1.08 -26.31
N HIS A 322 -4.29 -2.39 -26.49
CA HIS A 322 -3.83 -3.09 -27.67
C HIS A 322 -4.86 -3.09 -28.81
N GLY A 323 -6.15 -3.01 -28.47
CA GLY A 323 -7.23 -3.14 -29.44
C GLY A 323 -7.55 -4.60 -29.80
N GLU A 324 -8.79 -4.85 -30.21
CA GLU A 324 -9.30 -6.18 -30.54
C GLU A 324 -8.50 -6.88 -31.65
N SER A 325 -8.18 -6.18 -32.74
CA SER A 325 -7.45 -6.76 -33.86
C SER A 325 -6.04 -7.23 -33.46
N LYS A 326 -5.31 -6.44 -32.67
CA LYS A 326 -3.96 -6.81 -32.21
C LYS A 326 -4.01 -8.00 -31.25
N ILE A 327 -4.95 -8.01 -30.30
CA ILE A 327 -5.14 -9.13 -29.37
C ILE A 327 -5.50 -10.41 -30.12
N LYS A 328 -6.44 -10.34 -31.07
CA LYS A 328 -6.83 -11.48 -31.90
C LYS A 328 -5.64 -12.06 -32.68
N ALA A 329 -4.91 -11.23 -33.41
CA ALA A 329 -3.73 -11.66 -34.17
C ALA A 329 -2.63 -12.23 -33.26
N TRP A 330 -2.43 -11.64 -32.08
CA TRP A 330 -1.49 -12.16 -31.09
C TRP A 330 -1.92 -13.52 -30.56
N THR A 331 -3.20 -13.69 -30.20
CA THR A 331 -3.73 -14.96 -29.69
C THR A 331 -3.59 -16.07 -30.73
N GLU A 332 -4.02 -15.85 -31.97
CA GLU A 332 -3.96 -16.87 -33.03
C GLU A 332 -2.52 -17.33 -33.27
N LYS A 333 -1.62 -16.38 -33.49
CA LYS A 333 -0.19 -16.64 -33.70
C LYS A 333 0.45 -17.40 -32.54
N ASN A 334 0.21 -16.96 -31.30
CA ASN A 334 0.85 -17.57 -30.14
C ASN A 334 0.18 -18.89 -29.77
N PHE A 335 -1.11 -19.06 -30.00
CA PHE A 335 -1.77 -20.36 -29.85
C PHE A 335 -1.13 -21.40 -30.78
N GLU A 336 -0.94 -21.10 -32.06
CA GLU A 336 -0.29 -22.02 -33.01
C GLU A 336 1.13 -22.39 -32.56
N TYR A 337 1.91 -21.39 -32.15
CA TYR A 337 3.27 -21.61 -31.64
C TYR A 337 3.26 -22.46 -30.35
N PHE A 338 2.41 -22.11 -29.38
CA PHE A 338 2.31 -22.83 -28.12
C PHE A 338 1.82 -24.26 -28.30
N TYR A 339 0.81 -24.47 -29.13
CA TYR A 339 0.24 -25.79 -29.44
C TYR A 339 1.27 -26.70 -30.11
N SER A 340 2.02 -26.18 -31.09
CA SER A 340 3.03 -26.95 -31.83
C SER A 340 4.31 -27.22 -31.02
N SER A 341 4.68 -26.30 -30.13
CA SER A 341 5.93 -26.38 -29.36
C SER A 341 5.72 -26.79 -27.91
N PHE A 342 4.51 -27.23 -27.53
CA PHE A 342 4.08 -27.34 -26.13
C PHE A 342 5.00 -28.24 -25.28
N ASN A 343 5.49 -29.33 -25.87
CA ASN A 343 6.36 -30.27 -25.17
C ASN A 343 7.75 -29.71 -24.83
N THR A 344 8.19 -28.66 -25.53
CA THR A 344 9.52 -28.03 -25.39
C THR A 344 9.44 -26.58 -24.92
N LEU A 345 8.24 -26.07 -24.66
CA LEU A 345 8.02 -24.68 -24.30
C LEU A 345 8.46 -24.44 -22.85
N SER A 346 9.31 -23.44 -22.64
CA SER A 346 9.76 -23.03 -21.31
C SER A 346 9.17 -21.70 -20.88
N ILE A 347 9.10 -21.49 -19.57
CA ILE A 347 8.59 -20.21 -19.03
C ILE A 347 9.45 -19.02 -19.47
N ASP A 348 10.77 -19.18 -19.62
CA ASP A 348 11.66 -18.11 -20.08
C ASP A 348 11.33 -17.69 -21.54
N GLN A 349 10.80 -18.60 -22.37
CA GLN A 349 10.30 -18.26 -23.70
C GLN A 349 9.00 -17.46 -23.63
N ILE A 350 8.08 -17.87 -22.75
CA ILE A 350 6.83 -17.13 -22.48
C ILE A 350 7.14 -15.71 -22.01
N ASP A 351 8.03 -15.56 -21.02
CA ASP A 351 8.40 -14.27 -20.45
C ASP A 351 8.90 -13.30 -21.55
N ARG A 352 9.70 -13.79 -22.51
CA ARG A 352 10.18 -12.99 -23.65
C ARG A 352 9.06 -12.59 -24.62
N ILE A 353 8.12 -13.50 -24.90
CA ILE A 353 6.97 -13.24 -25.78
C ILE A 353 6.05 -12.17 -25.15
N GLU A 354 5.79 -12.30 -23.86
CA GLU A 354 4.93 -11.41 -23.09
C GLU A 354 5.54 -10.02 -22.92
N GLN A 355 6.83 -9.94 -22.62
CA GLN A 355 7.57 -8.68 -22.53
C GLN A 355 7.59 -7.92 -23.86
N LYS A 356 7.72 -8.62 -24.99
CA LYS A 356 7.72 -7.99 -26.33
C LYS A 356 6.40 -7.26 -26.63
N GLU A 357 5.30 -7.69 -26.03
CA GLU A 357 4.01 -7.02 -26.17
C GLU A 357 3.77 -5.90 -25.15
N ASN A 358 4.70 -5.65 -24.22
CA ASN A 358 4.46 -4.80 -23.06
C ASN A 358 3.25 -5.27 -22.24
N ALA A 359 3.08 -6.60 -22.10
CA ALA A 359 2.08 -7.15 -21.22
C ALA A 359 2.42 -6.83 -19.76
N LEU A 360 1.41 -6.51 -18.95
CA LEU A 360 1.61 -6.27 -17.53
C LEU A 360 1.79 -7.61 -16.82
N ALA A 361 2.95 -7.84 -16.20
CA ALA A 361 3.15 -8.99 -15.34
C ALA A 361 2.28 -8.84 -14.08
N ILE A 362 1.46 -9.87 -13.82
CA ILE A 362 0.51 -9.92 -12.69
C ILE A 362 0.65 -11.26 -11.96
N THR A 363 1.87 -11.78 -11.90
CA THR A 363 2.15 -13.02 -11.17
C THR A 363 2.30 -12.67 -9.70
N PRO A 364 1.50 -13.25 -8.78
CA PRO A 364 1.77 -13.07 -7.36
C PRO A 364 3.05 -13.81 -6.99
N GLU A 365 3.99 -13.13 -6.32
CA GLU A 365 5.31 -13.70 -5.99
C GLU A 365 5.25 -14.80 -4.91
N ASN A 366 4.10 -15.00 -4.23
CA ASN A 366 3.97 -15.94 -3.11
C ASN A 366 2.78 -16.90 -3.30
N ASN A 367 3.04 -18.11 -3.81
CA ASN A 367 2.12 -19.26 -3.78
C ASN A 367 2.66 -20.37 -2.84
N ASN A 368 3.38 -19.99 -1.78
CA ASN A 368 4.07 -20.96 -0.89
C ASN A 368 3.14 -21.67 0.12
N ASP A 369 1.85 -21.33 0.16
CA ASP A 369 0.91 -21.84 1.17
C ASP A 369 0.03 -23.01 0.71
N ILE A 370 0.22 -23.53 -0.50
CA ILE A 370 -0.31 -24.85 -0.87
C ILE A 370 0.87 -25.80 -0.97
N GLN A 371 1.13 -26.44 0.16
CA GLN A 371 2.10 -27.51 0.36
C GLN A 371 1.67 -28.78 -0.41
N GLU A 372 1.36 -28.65 -1.71
CA GLU A 372 0.98 -29.76 -2.59
C GLU A 372 1.00 -29.47 -4.11
N LEU A 373 1.51 -28.34 -4.59
CA LEU A 373 1.68 -28.12 -6.03
C LEU A 373 3.17 -27.99 -6.38
N SER A 374 3.73 -29.01 -7.01
CA SER A 374 5.05 -28.98 -7.68
C SER A 374 5.10 -28.01 -8.89
N LYS A 375 4.15 -27.06 -8.97
CA LYS A 375 3.85 -26.25 -10.14
C LYS A 375 3.86 -24.78 -9.75
N GLU A 376 4.78 -24.03 -10.35
CA GLU A 376 4.83 -22.58 -10.29
C GLU A 376 3.84 -21.98 -11.29
N GLN A 377 3.43 -20.74 -11.06
CA GLN A 377 2.50 -20.03 -11.94
C GLN A 377 3.11 -18.72 -12.44
N ARG A 378 2.80 -18.36 -13.68
CA ARG A 378 3.07 -17.04 -14.26
C ARG A 378 1.79 -16.49 -14.89
N ALA A 379 1.54 -15.21 -14.71
CA ALA A 379 0.38 -14.53 -15.26
C ALA A 379 0.72 -13.15 -15.84
N TYR A 380 0.05 -12.83 -16.95
CA TYR A 380 0.17 -11.56 -17.66
C TYR A 380 -1.21 -11.01 -18.03
N LYS A 381 -1.31 -9.68 -18.10
CA LYS A 381 -2.50 -8.96 -18.52
C LYS A 381 -2.22 -8.09 -19.74
N LYS A 382 -3.11 -8.18 -20.73
CA LYS A 382 -3.14 -7.30 -21.91
C LYS A 382 -4.51 -6.66 -22.01
N SER A 383 -4.55 -5.32 -22.08
CA SER A 383 -5.81 -4.60 -22.24
C SER A 383 -6.24 -4.57 -23.71
N GLU A 384 -7.37 -5.18 -24.02
CA GLU A 384 -8.00 -5.09 -25.35
C GLU A 384 -8.68 -3.72 -25.53
N ARG A 385 -9.36 -3.26 -24.48
CA ARG A 385 -10.00 -1.93 -24.32
C ARG A 385 -10.15 -1.62 -22.84
N LYS A 386 -10.58 -0.40 -22.49
CA LYS A 386 -10.61 0.16 -21.11
C LYS A 386 -11.01 -0.80 -19.99
N TYR A 387 -11.95 -1.71 -20.24
CA TYR A 387 -12.43 -2.67 -19.24
C TYR A 387 -12.38 -4.14 -19.69
N LEU A 388 -11.89 -4.45 -20.89
CA LEU A 388 -11.80 -5.83 -21.36
C LEU A 388 -10.34 -6.20 -21.51
N HIS A 389 -9.93 -7.25 -20.81
CA HIS A 389 -8.56 -7.71 -20.78
C HIS A 389 -8.47 -9.15 -21.24
N LEU A 390 -7.35 -9.50 -21.86
CA LEU A 390 -6.88 -10.87 -22.00
C LEU A 390 -5.87 -11.14 -20.89
N LEU A 391 -6.19 -12.10 -20.03
CA LEU A 391 -5.30 -12.66 -19.04
C LEU A 391 -4.68 -13.93 -19.61
N THR A 392 -3.37 -14.05 -19.56
CA THR A 392 -2.67 -15.30 -19.89
C THR A 392 -2.04 -15.88 -18.64
N ARG A 393 -2.27 -17.17 -18.39
CA ARG A 393 -1.70 -17.92 -17.26
C ARG A 393 -0.94 -19.14 -17.74
N TYR A 394 0.13 -19.43 -17.03
CA TYR A 394 1.06 -20.49 -17.35
C TYR A 394 1.38 -21.25 -16.06
N ASP A 395 1.07 -22.54 -16.01
CA ASP A 395 1.56 -23.42 -14.95
C ASP A 395 2.81 -24.12 -15.48
N TYR A 396 3.88 -24.16 -14.69
CA TYR A 396 5.17 -24.73 -15.09
C TYR A 396 5.88 -25.43 -13.94
N THR A 397 6.78 -26.36 -14.27
CA THR A 397 7.63 -27.09 -13.32
C THR A 397 8.83 -26.25 -12.89
N ALA A 398 9.11 -26.18 -11.59
CA ALA A 398 10.21 -25.36 -11.07
C ALA A 398 11.59 -25.81 -11.55
N ASP A 399 11.82 -27.12 -11.65
CA ASP A 399 13.14 -27.71 -11.89
C ASP A 399 13.67 -27.48 -13.32
N ASP A 400 12.85 -27.76 -14.32
CA ASP A 400 13.22 -27.67 -15.74
C ASP A 400 12.50 -26.53 -16.49
N LYS A 401 11.66 -25.76 -15.77
CA LYS A 401 10.89 -24.63 -16.29
C LYS A 401 9.92 -24.99 -17.43
N SER A 402 9.55 -26.26 -17.56
CA SER A 402 8.67 -26.73 -18.63
C SER A 402 7.23 -26.29 -18.39
N VAL A 403 6.56 -25.78 -19.44
CA VAL A 403 5.16 -25.35 -19.33
C VAL A 403 4.23 -26.57 -19.44
N GLU A 404 3.27 -26.65 -18.52
CA GLU A 404 2.31 -27.76 -18.43
C GLU A 404 0.88 -27.33 -18.75
N LYS A 405 0.55 -26.06 -18.53
CA LYS A 405 -0.76 -25.48 -18.83
C LYS A 405 -0.61 -24.07 -19.35
N ILE A 406 -1.42 -23.72 -20.33
CA ILE A 406 -1.57 -22.36 -20.82
C ILE A 406 -3.05 -22.02 -20.84
N GLN A 407 -3.42 -20.87 -20.30
CA GLN A 407 -4.79 -20.39 -20.31
C GLN A 407 -4.85 -18.97 -20.83
N PHE A 408 -5.75 -18.73 -21.79
CA PHE A 408 -6.15 -17.42 -22.30
C PHE A 408 -7.55 -17.13 -21.79
N GLN A 409 -7.73 -16.07 -21.01
CA GLN A 409 -9.02 -15.74 -20.40
C GLN A 409 -9.38 -14.28 -20.68
N TRP A 410 -10.47 -14.06 -21.39
CA TRP A 410 -11.05 -12.74 -21.56
C TRP A 410 -11.97 -12.42 -20.38
N GLY A 411 -11.87 -11.20 -19.85
CA GLY A 411 -12.68 -10.79 -18.71
C GLY A 411 -12.76 -9.29 -18.49
N PHE A 412 -13.77 -8.89 -17.72
CA PHE A 412 -13.85 -7.56 -17.12
C PHE A 412 -13.20 -7.58 -15.72
N PRO A 413 -12.66 -6.44 -15.24
CA PRO A 413 -12.26 -6.32 -13.84
C PRO A 413 -13.51 -6.43 -12.94
N PHE A 414 -13.39 -7.14 -11.82
CA PHE A 414 -14.54 -7.42 -10.91
C PHE A 414 -15.07 -6.18 -10.18
N SER A 415 -14.30 -5.10 -10.12
CA SER A 415 -14.78 -3.79 -9.65
C SER A 415 -14.36 -2.68 -10.60
N ILE A 416 -15.34 -1.99 -11.17
CA ILE A 416 -15.14 -0.66 -11.74
C ILE A 416 -15.12 0.30 -10.56
N PRO A 417 -14.14 1.21 -10.43
CA PRO A 417 -14.12 2.19 -9.36
C PRO A 417 -15.45 2.95 -9.33
N SER A 418 -16.18 2.88 -8.21
CA SER A 418 -17.50 3.51 -8.01
C SER A 418 -17.44 5.04 -7.89
N ARG A 419 -16.37 5.68 -8.39
CA ARG A 419 -16.12 7.12 -8.18
C ARG A 419 -16.61 8.01 -9.31
N ASP A 420 -17.05 7.46 -10.45
CA ASP A 420 -17.78 8.23 -11.44
C ASP A 420 -19.23 8.41 -10.98
N ASN A 421 -19.46 9.49 -10.24
CA ASN A 421 -20.74 9.88 -9.64
C ASN A 421 -21.83 10.32 -10.65
N GLU A 422 -21.72 9.93 -11.92
CA GLU A 422 -22.73 10.28 -12.92
C GLU A 422 -23.32 9.02 -13.57
N LYS A 423 -24.54 8.71 -13.10
CA LYS A 423 -25.65 8.09 -13.84
C LYS A 423 -25.36 6.73 -14.52
N LYS A 424 -26.09 5.74 -14.00
CA LYS A 424 -26.23 4.32 -14.41
C LYS A 424 -25.10 3.45 -13.88
N ASP A 425 -25.48 2.51 -13.01
CA ASP A 425 -24.65 1.38 -12.58
C ASP A 425 -23.89 0.79 -13.78
N PRO A 426 -22.58 1.08 -13.93
CA PRO A 426 -21.80 0.63 -15.07
C PRO A 426 -21.76 -0.89 -15.13
N ASN A 427 -21.88 -1.56 -13.98
CA ASN A 427 -21.93 -3.01 -13.89
C ASN A 427 -23.17 -3.56 -14.60
N LYS A 428 -24.35 -2.92 -14.44
CA LYS A 428 -25.60 -3.37 -15.07
C LYS A 428 -25.59 -3.21 -16.60
N LEU A 429 -24.94 -2.17 -17.12
CA LEU A 429 -24.79 -1.92 -18.56
C LEU A 429 -23.71 -2.80 -19.21
N LEU A 430 -22.65 -3.15 -18.46
CA LEU A 430 -21.63 -4.10 -18.89
C LEU A 430 -22.13 -5.55 -18.84
N LEU A 431 -22.92 -5.94 -17.84
CA LEU A 431 -23.52 -7.28 -17.73
C LEU A 431 -24.48 -7.63 -18.89
N LEU A 432 -25.27 -6.66 -19.36
CA LEU A 432 -26.17 -6.88 -20.51
C LEU A 432 -25.40 -7.07 -21.84
N ASN A 433 -24.20 -6.50 -21.95
CA ASN A 433 -23.33 -6.66 -23.13
C ASN A 433 -22.27 -7.75 -22.98
N SER A 434 -21.95 -8.20 -21.76
CA SER A 434 -20.86 -9.13 -21.49
C SER A 434 -21.11 -10.48 -22.14
N LYS A 435 -22.34 -11.00 -22.04
CA LYS A 435 -22.75 -12.24 -22.71
C LYS A 435 -22.51 -12.19 -24.21
N SER A 436 -22.94 -11.11 -24.87
CA SER A 436 -22.72 -10.93 -26.32
C SER A 436 -21.23 -10.83 -26.66
N ILE A 437 -20.45 -10.11 -25.84
CA ILE A 437 -19.00 -9.96 -26.05
C ILE A 437 -18.29 -11.31 -25.93
N PHE A 438 -18.53 -12.07 -24.86
CA PHE A 438 -17.84 -13.35 -24.64
C PHE A 438 -18.33 -14.44 -25.58
N MET A 439 -19.61 -14.45 -25.95
CA MET A 439 -20.11 -15.35 -26.99
C MET A 439 -19.47 -15.05 -28.35
N LYS A 440 -19.25 -13.78 -28.72
CA LYS A 440 -18.48 -13.44 -29.93
C LYS A 440 -17.04 -13.92 -29.86
N LYS A 441 -16.37 -13.81 -28.70
CA LYS A 441 -15.02 -14.34 -28.51
C LYS A 441 -15.00 -15.87 -28.62
N TYR A 442 -15.95 -16.55 -28.00
CA TYR A 442 -16.12 -18.00 -28.08
C TYR A 442 -16.30 -18.46 -29.53
N ASN A 443 -17.26 -17.88 -30.26
CA ASN A 443 -17.53 -18.27 -31.64
C ASN A 443 -16.32 -18.05 -32.54
N TRP A 444 -15.61 -16.94 -32.37
CA TRP A 444 -14.37 -16.69 -33.11
C TRP A 444 -13.29 -17.74 -32.80
N LEU A 445 -13.04 -18.03 -31.52
CA LEU A 445 -12.06 -19.03 -31.10
C LEU A 445 -12.45 -20.43 -31.57
N LEU A 446 -13.73 -20.78 -31.49
CA LEU A 446 -14.26 -22.05 -31.98
C LEU A 446 -13.95 -22.22 -33.47
N SER A 447 -14.34 -21.25 -34.31
CA SER A 447 -14.06 -21.31 -35.75
C SER A 447 -12.56 -21.36 -36.06
N PHE A 448 -11.73 -20.64 -35.31
CA PHE A 448 -10.27 -20.71 -35.46
C PHE A 448 -9.74 -22.11 -35.09
N LEU A 449 -10.16 -22.66 -33.96
CA LEU A 449 -9.71 -23.98 -33.50
C LEU A 449 -10.20 -25.10 -34.41
N GLU A 450 -11.42 -25.03 -34.95
CA GLU A 450 -11.91 -26.01 -35.93
C GLU A 450 -11.07 -26.02 -37.20
N GLN A 451 -10.62 -24.85 -37.66
CA GLN A 451 -9.74 -24.75 -38.83
C GLN A 451 -8.35 -25.34 -38.55
N GLN A 452 -7.83 -25.18 -37.33
CA GLN A 452 -6.48 -25.62 -36.97
C GLN A 452 -6.42 -27.09 -36.51
N LEU A 453 -7.44 -27.55 -35.80
CA LEU A 453 -7.45 -28.83 -35.07
C LEU A 453 -8.50 -29.82 -35.58
N GLY A 454 -9.41 -29.40 -36.47
CA GLY A 454 -10.56 -30.18 -36.92
C GLY A 454 -11.73 -30.15 -35.93
N THR A 455 -12.67 -31.08 -36.07
CA THR A 455 -13.88 -31.14 -35.22
C THR A 455 -13.53 -31.53 -33.78
N PRO A 456 -14.14 -30.89 -32.76
CA PRO A 456 -13.93 -31.26 -31.36
C PRO A 456 -14.42 -32.68 -31.06
N VAL A 457 -13.80 -33.33 -30.07
CA VAL A 457 -14.22 -34.64 -29.55
C VAL A 457 -15.43 -34.55 -28.63
N SER A 458 -15.72 -33.36 -28.11
CA SER A 458 -16.88 -33.04 -27.29
C SER A 458 -17.25 -31.57 -27.49
N GLU A 459 -18.53 -31.31 -27.74
CA GLU A 459 -19.05 -29.97 -27.99
C GLU A 459 -20.42 -29.80 -27.31
N GLU A 460 -20.56 -28.71 -26.58
CA GLU A 460 -21.78 -28.21 -25.96
C GLU A 460 -21.96 -26.72 -26.31
N PRO A 461 -23.14 -26.11 -26.12
CA PRO A 461 -23.39 -24.73 -26.53
C PRO A 461 -22.39 -23.69 -25.99
N SER A 462 -21.67 -23.98 -24.91
CA SER A 462 -20.69 -23.09 -24.29
C SER A 462 -19.35 -23.76 -23.96
N TYR A 463 -19.08 -24.92 -24.56
CA TYR A 463 -17.87 -25.69 -24.31
C TYR A 463 -17.46 -26.51 -25.55
N ALA A 464 -16.17 -26.56 -25.87
CA ALA A 464 -15.62 -27.44 -26.88
C ALA A 464 -14.27 -28.00 -26.43
N LYS A 465 -14.02 -29.27 -26.75
CA LYS A 465 -12.80 -29.99 -26.37
C LYS A 465 -12.16 -30.66 -27.58
N TRP A 466 -10.85 -30.47 -27.73
CA TRP A 466 -10.00 -31.25 -28.63
C TRP A 466 -9.01 -32.04 -27.80
N GLU A 467 -8.72 -33.26 -28.24
CA GLU A 467 -7.91 -34.17 -27.46
C GLU A 467 -6.99 -34.98 -28.37
N THR A 468 -5.70 -34.97 -28.06
CA THR A 468 -4.69 -35.81 -28.71
C THR A 468 -4.08 -36.76 -27.68
N LYS A 469 -3.06 -37.53 -28.09
CA LYS A 469 -2.30 -38.38 -27.17
C LYS A 469 -1.48 -37.57 -26.15
N THR A 470 -1.06 -36.35 -26.50
CA THR A 470 -0.07 -35.57 -25.71
C THR A 470 -0.65 -34.32 -25.08
N GLN A 471 -1.78 -33.81 -25.59
CA GLN A 471 -2.37 -32.57 -25.10
C GLN A 471 -3.88 -32.50 -25.32
N THR A 472 -4.52 -31.67 -24.50
CA THR A 472 -5.94 -31.33 -24.55
C THR A 472 -6.10 -29.82 -24.76
N VAL A 473 -7.06 -29.42 -25.59
CA VAL A 473 -7.48 -28.03 -25.75
C VAL A 473 -8.94 -27.92 -25.33
N GLU A 474 -9.25 -26.97 -24.45
CA GLU A 474 -10.59 -26.71 -23.94
C GLU A 474 -10.96 -25.26 -24.18
N LEU A 475 -12.09 -25.03 -24.83
CA LEU A 475 -12.68 -23.72 -25.02
C LEU A 475 -13.99 -23.66 -24.25
N SER A 476 -14.21 -22.62 -23.46
CA SER A 476 -15.46 -22.41 -22.75
C SER A 476 -15.86 -20.95 -22.71
N TYR A 477 -17.16 -20.68 -22.50
CA TYR A 477 -17.62 -19.33 -22.19
C TYR A 477 -18.73 -19.32 -21.14
N SER A 478 -18.84 -18.19 -20.46
CA SER A 478 -19.95 -17.84 -19.58
C SER A 478 -20.34 -16.38 -19.80
N GLU A 479 -21.34 -15.89 -19.06
CA GLU A 479 -21.72 -14.48 -19.12
C GLU A 479 -20.62 -13.52 -18.62
N ARG A 480 -19.57 -14.06 -17.97
CA ARG A 480 -18.49 -13.28 -17.35
C ARG A 480 -17.14 -13.40 -18.04
N GLU A 481 -16.96 -14.39 -18.92
CA GLU A 481 -15.67 -14.67 -19.56
C GLU A 481 -15.76 -15.62 -20.73
N ALA A 482 -14.69 -15.62 -21.53
CA ALA A 482 -14.36 -16.69 -22.48
C ALA A 482 -12.95 -17.19 -22.16
N THR A 483 -12.75 -18.50 -22.12
CA THR A 483 -11.52 -19.13 -21.69
C THR A 483 -11.08 -20.19 -22.69
N LEU A 484 -9.83 -20.12 -23.13
CA LEU A 484 -9.16 -21.14 -23.94
C LEU A 484 -8.00 -21.70 -23.13
N THR A 485 -7.97 -23.00 -22.91
CA THR A 485 -6.95 -23.69 -22.13
C THR A 485 -6.27 -24.76 -22.98
N LEU A 486 -4.95 -24.81 -22.92
CA LEU A 486 -4.11 -25.88 -23.46
C LEU A 486 -3.45 -26.60 -22.28
N LEU A 487 -3.63 -27.92 -22.21
CA LEU A 487 -3.22 -28.78 -21.09
C LEU A 487 -2.36 -29.93 -21.59
N LYS A 488 -1.20 -30.12 -20.97
CA LYS A 488 -0.34 -31.28 -21.25
C LYS A 488 -0.95 -32.51 -20.58
N LYS A 489 -0.88 -33.66 -21.24
CA LYS A 489 -1.37 -34.93 -20.71
C LYS A 489 -0.29 -35.76 -20.05
#